data_AF-A0A2V8N680-F1
#
_entry.id   AF-A0A2V8N680-F1
#
_cell.length_a   1.000
_cell.length_b   1.000
_cell.length_c   1.000
_cell.angle_alpha   90.00
_cell.angle_beta   90.00
_cell.angle_gamma   90.00
#
_symmetry.space_group_name_H-M   'P 1'
#
loop_
_entity.id
_entity.type
_entity.pdbx_description
1 polymer ?
#
loop_
_entity_poly.entity_id
_entity_poly.type
_entity_poly.pdbx_seq_one_letter_code
_entity_poly.pdbx_strand_id
1 'polypeptide(L)'
;MDQSTYLHIEKSRTGLLNKFRTLREEELAWYTAEALNHFGSKRLPTRKDDQLIQQMLGKSPNDQESKRTDKTYYIANVIAYLRVVNELLSGDFIDSFNGSTNVDDLVIYNYHRVFRDLLFDSLILLKYSTNIEKTPARYQCGKNSWQHSLTLYQSLRQAIFGQASFHSFVEIEPDLSISLIRQLVELRVRRAFGILGWYDSTTDSFEPLPMSRLFETIARYRKNIDFSVPIDCLIRIYGWSNVFLHTGIKDYSWKHILVKDYLKTFSIGKEGGFNVNDGISMPKGVLTAIVSELEATHPKNARLITFQSEARLSGA
;
A
#
# COMPACT_ATOMS: atom_id res chain seq x y z
N MET A 1 6.28 -9.40 -27.91
CA MET A 1 7.46 -9.55 -27.02
C MET A 1 7.30 -10.85 -26.25
N ASP A 2 8.38 -11.63 -26.08
CA ASP A 2 8.35 -12.82 -25.22
C ASP A 2 8.65 -12.46 -23.74
N GLN A 3 8.36 -13.39 -22.83
CA GLN A 3 8.53 -13.22 -21.38
C GLN A 3 9.99 -12.93 -20.99
N SER A 4 10.97 -13.59 -21.61
CA SER A 4 12.38 -13.45 -21.23
C SER A 4 12.89 -12.06 -21.59
N THR A 5 12.53 -11.56 -22.78
CA THR A 5 12.84 -10.20 -23.23
C THR A 5 12.23 -9.16 -22.29
N TYR A 6 10.94 -9.32 -21.96
CA TYR A 6 10.25 -8.37 -21.06
C TYR A 6 10.83 -8.35 -19.64
N LEU A 7 11.26 -9.49 -19.09
CA LEU A 7 11.82 -9.57 -17.74
C LEU A 7 13.33 -9.25 -17.67
N HIS A 8 14.01 -9.16 -18.81
CA HIS A 8 15.44 -8.90 -18.82
C HIS A 8 15.73 -7.47 -18.38
N ILE A 9 16.56 -7.35 -17.35
CA ILE A 9 17.13 -6.09 -16.87
C ILE A 9 18.59 -6.35 -16.52
N GLU A 10 19.50 -5.72 -17.25
CA GLU A 10 20.93 -5.77 -16.93
C GLU A 10 21.20 -5.02 -15.62
N LYS A 11 21.99 -5.65 -14.72
CA LYS A 11 22.35 -5.13 -13.39
C LYS A 11 23.48 -4.10 -13.46
N SER A 12 23.32 -3.10 -14.33
CA SER A 12 24.24 -1.98 -14.46
C SER A 12 23.43 -0.70 -14.62
N ARG A 13 24.06 0.45 -14.37
CA ARG A 13 23.40 1.74 -14.56
C ARG A 13 22.92 1.92 -16.01
N THR A 14 23.78 1.64 -16.97
CA THR A 14 23.47 1.70 -18.40
C THR A 14 22.35 0.72 -18.76
N GLY A 15 22.41 -0.49 -18.22
CA GLY A 15 21.38 -1.51 -18.35
C GLY A 15 20.01 -1.05 -17.88
N LEU A 16 19.94 -0.43 -16.69
CA LEU A 16 18.71 0.14 -16.16
C LEU A 16 18.20 1.31 -17.00
N LEU A 17 19.08 2.23 -17.40
CA LEU A 17 18.70 3.36 -18.25
C LEU A 17 18.10 2.89 -19.58
N ASN A 18 18.72 1.91 -20.22
CA ASN A 18 18.20 1.29 -21.44
C ASN A 18 16.82 0.68 -21.16
N LYS A 19 16.69 -0.11 -20.09
CA LYS A 19 15.41 -0.72 -19.72
C LYS A 19 14.32 0.32 -19.45
N PHE A 20 14.64 1.41 -18.75
CA PHE A 20 13.70 2.49 -18.44
C PHE A 20 13.17 3.18 -19.70
N ARG A 21 14.05 3.44 -20.67
CA ARG A 21 13.66 4.01 -21.98
C ARG A 21 12.77 3.04 -22.75
N THR A 22 13.20 1.79 -22.91
CA THR A 22 12.43 0.77 -23.64
C THR A 22 11.07 0.49 -23.00
N LEU A 23 10.99 0.48 -21.66
CA LEU A 23 9.71 0.38 -20.94
C LEU A 23 8.74 1.50 -21.35
N ARG A 24 9.20 2.75 -21.36
CA ARG A 24 8.36 3.91 -21.70
C ARG A 24 7.97 3.95 -23.17
N GLU A 25 8.91 3.65 -24.05
CA GLU A 25 8.74 3.82 -25.50
C GLU A 25 7.93 2.67 -26.10
N GLU A 26 8.08 1.44 -25.59
CA GLU A 26 7.56 0.25 -26.26
C GLU A 26 6.88 -0.76 -25.32
N GLU A 27 7.54 -1.19 -24.24
CA GLU A 27 7.10 -2.39 -23.51
C GLU A 27 5.81 -2.16 -22.70
N LEU A 28 5.59 -0.95 -22.16
CA LEU A 28 4.33 -0.63 -21.47
C LEU A 28 3.15 -0.58 -22.43
N ALA A 29 3.36 -0.11 -23.67
CA ALA A 29 2.34 -0.14 -24.71
C ALA A 29 2.01 -1.58 -25.11
N TRP A 30 3.03 -2.43 -25.27
CA TRP A 30 2.86 -3.87 -25.50
C TRP A 30 2.08 -4.53 -24.35
N TYR A 31 2.49 -4.31 -23.08
CA TYR A 31 1.80 -4.88 -21.92
C TYR A 31 0.34 -4.43 -21.84
N THR A 32 0.08 -3.16 -22.13
CA THR A 32 -1.29 -2.63 -22.17
C THR A 32 -2.13 -3.32 -23.22
N ALA A 33 -1.59 -3.55 -24.43
CA ALA A 33 -2.29 -4.25 -25.50
C ALA A 33 -2.58 -5.72 -25.12
N GLU A 34 -1.63 -6.41 -24.49
CA GLU A 34 -1.81 -7.76 -23.96
C GLU A 34 -2.95 -7.80 -22.93
N ALA A 35 -2.93 -6.89 -21.95
CA ALA A 35 -3.98 -6.80 -20.94
C ALA A 35 -5.36 -6.52 -21.55
N LEU A 36 -5.44 -5.59 -22.51
CA LEU A 36 -6.68 -5.25 -23.20
C LEU A 36 -7.25 -6.42 -23.99
N ASN A 37 -6.39 -7.18 -24.66
CA ASN A 37 -6.77 -8.39 -25.37
C ASN A 37 -7.32 -9.44 -24.39
N HIS A 38 -6.62 -9.68 -23.28
CA HIS A 38 -7.09 -10.56 -22.20
C HIS A 38 -8.44 -10.12 -21.63
N PHE A 39 -8.68 -8.81 -21.53
CA PHE A 39 -9.96 -8.29 -21.04
C PHE A 39 -11.02 -8.16 -22.14
N GLY A 40 -10.77 -8.55 -23.39
CA GLY A 40 -11.69 -8.32 -24.51
C GLY A 40 -12.16 -6.86 -24.61
N SER A 41 -11.28 -5.91 -24.29
CA SER A 41 -11.61 -4.49 -24.13
C SER A 41 -10.79 -3.64 -25.09
N LYS A 42 -11.39 -2.59 -25.66
CA LYS A 42 -10.68 -1.68 -26.58
C LYS A 42 -9.83 -0.62 -25.87
N ARG A 43 -10.15 -0.32 -24.60
CA ARG A 43 -9.46 0.69 -23.78
C ARG A 43 -9.60 0.39 -22.30
N LEU A 44 -8.63 0.83 -21.50
CA LEU A 44 -8.73 0.79 -20.05
C LEU A 44 -9.68 1.91 -19.57
N PRO A 45 -10.55 1.65 -18.58
CA PRO A 45 -11.39 2.70 -18.02
C PRO A 45 -10.56 3.67 -17.17
N THR A 46 -10.98 4.93 -17.10
CA THR A 46 -10.45 5.88 -16.13
C THR A 46 -10.95 5.52 -14.73
N ARG A 47 -10.05 5.50 -13.75
CA ARG A 47 -10.37 5.24 -12.34
C ARG A 47 -9.73 6.29 -11.45
N LYS A 48 -10.52 6.81 -10.50
CA LYS A 48 -10.00 7.61 -9.39
C LYS A 48 -9.26 6.72 -8.39
N ASP A 49 -8.36 7.30 -7.61
CA ASP A 49 -7.51 6.58 -6.67
C ASP A 49 -8.33 5.79 -5.65
N ASP A 50 -9.39 6.39 -5.10
CA ASP A 50 -10.32 5.71 -4.19
C ASP A 50 -10.92 4.45 -4.84
N GLN A 51 -11.31 4.53 -6.12
CA GLN A 51 -11.88 3.41 -6.84
C GLN A 51 -10.83 2.31 -7.05
N LEU A 52 -9.59 2.69 -7.37
CA LEU A 52 -8.48 1.76 -7.51
C LEU A 52 -8.24 1.02 -6.20
N ILE A 53 -8.12 1.73 -5.07
CA ILE A 53 -7.95 1.14 -3.73
C ILE A 53 -9.09 0.17 -3.40
N GLN A 54 -10.34 0.60 -3.61
CA GLN A 54 -11.52 -0.22 -3.36
C GLN A 54 -11.56 -1.49 -4.21
N GLN A 55 -11.10 -1.43 -5.46
CA GLN A 55 -11.15 -2.54 -6.41
C GLN A 55 -9.97 -3.50 -6.24
N MET A 56 -8.77 -3.01 -5.97
CA MET A 56 -7.55 -3.82 -5.93
C MET A 56 -7.24 -4.48 -4.58
N LEU A 57 -7.67 -3.90 -3.46
CA LEU A 57 -7.30 -4.39 -2.12
C LEU A 57 -8.43 -5.21 -1.52
N GLY A 58 -8.19 -6.50 -1.25
CA GLY A 58 -9.11 -7.32 -0.48
C GLY A 58 -8.94 -7.07 1.02
N LYS A 59 -10.01 -6.63 1.70
CA LYS A 59 -10.00 -6.23 3.12
C LYS A 59 -10.08 -7.40 4.11
N SER A 60 -10.32 -8.61 3.61
CA SER A 60 -10.38 -9.87 4.36
C SER A 60 -10.05 -11.03 3.41
N PRO A 61 -9.77 -12.24 3.91
CA PRO A 61 -9.52 -13.40 3.05
C PRO A 61 -10.67 -13.69 2.08
N ASN A 62 -11.93 -13.63 2.56
CA ASN A 62 -13.10 -13.84 1.70
C ASN A 62 -13.25 -12.76 0.62
N ASP A 63 -12.96 -11.49 0.96
CA ASP A 63 -13.00 -10.40 -0.01
C ASP A 63 -11.87 -10.52 -1.05
N GLN A 64 -10.68 -10.99 -0.64
CA GLN A 64 -9.59 -11.29 -1.57
C GLN A 64 -9.99 -12.40 -2.56
N GLU A 65 -10.60 -13.47 -2.07
CA GLU A 65 -11.04 -14.57 -2.94
C GLU A 65 -12.14 -14.11 -3.90
N SER A 66 -13.15 -13.39 -3.41
CA SER A 66 -14.20 -12.81 -4.26
C SER A 66 -13.62 -11.92 -5.36
N LYS A 67 -12.66 -11.04 -5.01
CA LYS A 67 -11.99 -10.17 -5.99
C LYS A 67 -11.19 -10.92 -7.05
N ARG A 68 -10.55 -12.04 -6.71
CA ARG A 68 -9.81 -12.87 -7.68
C ARG A 68 -10.72 -13.49 -8.75
N THR A 69 -12.02 -13.54 -8.48
CA THR A 69 -13.06 -13.98 -9.43
C THR A 69 -13.74 -12.84 -10.20
N ASP A 70 -13.37 -11.58 -9.94
CA ASP A 70 -13.95 -10.41 -10.59
C ASP A 70 -12.96 -9.79 -11.59
N LYS A 71 -13.40 -9.62 -12.85
CA LYS A 71 -12.64 -8.94 -13.90
C LYS A 71 -12.21 -7.51 -13.51
N THR A 72 -13.02 -6.81 -12.74
CA THR A 72 -12.76 -5.44 -12.27
C THR A 72 -11.49 -5.37 -11.43
N TYR A 73 -11.19 -6.40 -10.64
CA TYR A 73 -9.95 -6.49 -9.86
C TYR A 73 -8.72 -6.47 -10.76
N TYR A 74 -8.72 -7.24 -11.84
CA TYR A 74 -7.58 -7.32 -12.76
C TYR A 74 -7.40 -6.03 -13.55
N ILE A 75 -8.50 -5.44 -14.03
CA ILE A 75 -8.47 -4.13 -14.70
C ILE A 75 -7.89 -3.06 -13.77
N ALA A 76 -8.34 -3.00 -12.51
CA ALA A 76 -7.84 -2.05 -11.54
C ALA A 76 -6.34 -2.24 -11.25
N ASN A 77 -5.88 -3.49 -11.15
CA ASN A 77 -4.46 -3.80 -10.96
C ASN A 77 -3.60 -3.43 -12.17
N VAL A 78 -4.08 -3.64 -13.41
CA VAL A 78 -3.36 -3.20 -14.62
C VAL A 78 -3.23 -1.68 -14.63
N ILE A 79 -4.31 -0.95 -14.34
CA ILE A 79 -4.26 0.52 -14.27
C ILE A 79 -3.28 0.98 -13.19
N ALA A 80 -3.31 0.35 -12.01
CA ALA A 80 -2.42 0.67 -10.89
C ALA A 80 -0.95 0.41 -11.25
N TYR A 81 -0.65 -0.75 -11.83
CA TYR A 81 0.69 -1.10 -12.31
C TYR A 81 1.21 -0.09 -13.33
N LEU A 82 0.44 0.20 -14.39
CA LEU A 82 0.83 1.14 -15.43
C LEU A 82 1.06 2.54 -14.85
N ARG A 83 0.22 2.98 -13.91
CA ARG A 83 0.40 4.27 -13.23
C ARG A 83 1.71 4.30 -12.45
N VAL A 84 1.95 3.31 -11.59
CA VAL A 84 3.16 3.23 -10.75
C VAL A 84 4.42 3.23 -11.62
N VAL A 85 4.45 2.45 -12.69
CA VAL A 85 5.64 2.40 -13.55
C VAL A 85 5.85 3.74 -14.28
N ASN A 86 4.79 4.38 -14.78
CA ASN A 86 4.92 5.68 -15.45
C ASN A 86 5.36 6.79 -14.47
N GLU A 87 4.87 6.78 -13.24
CA GLU A 87 5.27 7.73 -12.19
C GLU A 87 6.73 7.55 -11.79
N LEU A 88 7.17 6.29 -11.59
CA LEU A 88 8.57 5.97 -11.31
C LEU A 88 9.50 6.32 -12.48
N LEU A 89 9.00 6.28 -13.71
CA LEU A 89 9.75 6.57 -14.94
C LEU A 89 9.41 7.96 -15.50
N SER A 90 9.17 8.95 -14.64
CA SER A 90 9.00 10.33 -15.10
C SER A 90 10.21 10.82 -15.91
N GLY A 91 10.01 11.79 -16.80
CA GLY A 91 11.10 12.40 -17.59
C GLY A 91 12.22 12.91 -16.66
N ASP A 92 11.83 13.70 -15.67
CA ASP A 92 12.73 14.26 -14.66
C ASP A 92 13.52 13.18 -13.92
N PHE A 93 12.89 12.05 -13.59
CA PHE A 93 13.60 10.94 -12.93
C PHE A 93 14.67 10.35 -13.85
N ILE A 94 14.33 10.03 -15.10
CA ILE A 94 15.27 9.42 -16.05
C ILE A 94 16.43 10.37 -16.32
N ASP A 95 16.14 11.65 -16.53
CA ASP A 95 17.15 12.67 -16.77
C ASP A 95 18.06 12.86 -15.57
N SER A 96 17.50 12.88 -14.35
CA SER A 96 18.28 12.93 -13.10
C SER A 96 19.14 11.68 -12.91
N PHE A 97 18.58 10.49 -13.17
CA PHE A 97 19.29 9.22 -13.06
C PHE A 97 20.40 9.09 -14.12
N ASN A 98 20.23 9.69 -15.30
CA ASN A 98 21.24 9.76 -16.36
C ASN A 98 22.32 10.82 -16.10
N GLY A 99 21.94 11.99 -15.57
CA GLY A 99 22.85 13.11 -15.32
C GLY A 99 23.72 12.97 -14.06
N SER A 100 23.33 12.12 -13.11
CA SER A 100 24.06 11.93 -11.85
C SER A 100 25.43 11.29 -12.07
N THR A 101 26.54 11.95 -11.79
CA THR A 101 27.88 11.39 -12.09
C THR A 101 28.27 10.22 -11.18
N ASN A 102 27.78 10.19 -9.93
CA ASN A 102 28.07 9.16 -8.93
C ASN A 102 26.77 8.56 -8.37
N VAL A 103 26.16 7.63 -9.12
CA VAL A 103 25.03 6.84 -8.59
C VAL A 103 25.60 5.66 -7.82
N ASP A 104 25.25 5.55 -6.54
CA ASP A 104 25.66 4.45 -5.66
C ASP A 104 25.18 3.08 -6.22
N ASP A 105 26.03 2.05 -6.14
CA ASP A 105 25.70 0.68 -6.56
C ASP A 105 24.46 0.13 -5.85
N LEU A 106 24.23 0.53 -4.60
CA LEU A 106 23.03 0.18 -3.85
C LEU A 106 21.77 0.79 -4.47
N VAL A 107 21.86 2.01 -5.00
CA VAL A 107 20.74 2.66 -5.71
C VAL A 107 20.44 1.90 -7.00
N ILE A 108 21.47 1.56 -7.79
CA ILE A 108 21.34 0.73 -9.01
C ILE A 108 20.67 -0.61 -8.65
N TYR A 109 21.19 -1.29 -7.62
CA TYR A 109 20.65 -2.55 -7.15
C TYR A 109 19.18 -2.45 -6.72
N ASN A 110 18.81 -1.40 -5.99
CA ASN A 110 17.46 -1.18 -5.51
C ASN A 110 16.47 -0.99 -6.65
N TYR A 111 16.80 -0.14 -7.62
CA TYR A 111 15.95 0.03 -8.80
C TYR A 111 15.87 -1.24 -9.64
N HIS A 112 16.97 -1.96 -9.81
CA HIS A 112 16.95 -3.27 -10.48
C HIS A 112 15.94 -4.22 -9.84
N ARG A 113 15.97 -4.35 -8.51
CA ARG A 113 15.06 -5.23 -7.77
C ARG A 113 13.60 -4.77 -7.88
N VAL A 114 13.33 -3.48 -7.65
CA VAL A 114 11.98 -2.92 -7.73
C VAL A 114 11.37 -3.16 -9.11
N PHE A 115 12.10 -2.85 -10.19
CA PHE A 115 11.58 -3.05 -11.54
C PHE A 115 11.43 -4.53 -11.87
N ARG A 116 12.39 -5.39 -11.51
CA ARG A 116 12.25 -6.82 -11.72
C ARG A 116 10.97 -7.37 -11.06
N ASP A 117 10.70 -6.97 -9.82
CA ASP A 117 9.52 -7.45 -9.09
C ASP A 117 8.22 -6.88 -9.69
N LEU A 118 8.20 -5.61 -10.12
CA LEU A 118 7.08 -4.99 -10.82
C LEU A 118 6.75 -5.70 -12.14
N LEU A 119 7.76 -5.96 -12.98
CA LEU A 119 7.58 -6.65 -14.28
C LEU A 119 7.19 -8.12 -14.08
N PHE A 120 7.76 -8.78 -13.07
CA PHE A 120 7.42 -10.17 -12.77
C PHE A 120 5.96 -10.29 -12.29
N ASP A 121 5.55 -9.45 -11.35
CA ASP A 121 4.18 -9.42 -10.85
C ASP A 121 3.17 -9.05 -11.95
N SER A 122 3.57 -8.21 -12.92
CA SER A 122 2.67 -7.78 -14.01
C SER A 122 2.32 -8.96 -14.92
N LEU A 123 3.27 -9.86 -15.20
CA LEU A 123 3.02 -11.11 -15.93
C LEU A 123 2.20 -12.11 -15.12
N ILE A 124 2.41 -12.18 -13.80
CA ILE A 124 1.59 -13.03 -12.92
C ILE A 124 0.13 -12.56 -12.93
N LEU A 125 -0.13 -11.25 -12.97
CA LEU A 125 -1.48 -10.72 -13.08
C LEU A 125 -2.18 -11.18 -14.37
N LEU A 126 -1.44 -11.35 -15.46
CA LEU A 126 -1.97 -11.87 -16.73
C LEU A 126 -2.33 -13.36 -16.68
N LYS A 127 -2.08 -14.06 -15.56
CA LYS A 127 -2.72 -15.35 -15.26
C LYS A 127 -4.24 -15.25 -15.02
N TYR A 128 -4.80 -14.04 -15.15
CA TYR A 128 -6.23 -13.78 -15.32
C TYR A 128 -6.98 -14.90 -16.07
N SER A 129 -6.46 -15.34 -17.21
CA SER A 129 -7.11 -16.34 -18.06
C SER A 129 -7.32 -17.67 -17.34
N THR A 130 -6.39 -18.09 -16.48
CA THR A 130 -6.55 -19.28 -15.65
C THR A 130 -7.58 -19.10 -14.54
N ASN A 131 -7.59 -17.93 -13.91
CA ASN A 131 -8.46 -17.70 -12.75
C ASN A 131 -9.92 -17.47 -13.15
N ILE A 132 -10.16 -16.73 -14.24
CA ILE A 132 -11.49 -16.31 -14.69
C ILE A 132 -11.99 -17.17 -15.85
N GLU A 133 -11.20 -17.29 -16.92
CA GLU A 133 -11.62 -17.96 -18.15
C GLU A 133 -11.39 -19.48 -18.10
N LYS A 134 -10.70 -19.97 -17.06
CA LYS A 134 -10.31 -21.38 -16.87
C LYS A 134 -9.49 -21.94 -18.03
N THR A 135 -8.70 -21.10 -18.69
CA THR A 135 -7.78 -21.48 -19.77
C THR A 135 -6.33 -21.47 -19.29
N PRO A 136 -5.43 -22.25 -19.91
CA PRO A 136 -4.01 -22.21 -19.57
C PRO A 136 -3.44 -20.78 -19.66
N ALA A 137 -2.69 -20.37 -18.64
CA ALA A 137 -2.02 -19.08 -18.67
C ALA A 137 -0.99 -19.04 -19.81
N ARG A 138 -1.01 -17.94 -20.57
CA ARG A 138 -0.01 -17.67 -21.62
C ARG A 138 1.41 -17.60 -21.04
N TYR A 139 1.55 -17.03 -19.84
CA TYR A 139 2.82 -16.85 -19.15
C TYR A 139 2.93 -17.84 -17.98
N GLN A 140 3.92 -18.73 -18.04
CA GLN A 140 4.16 -19.76 -17.02
C GLN A 140 5.16 -19.29 -15.95
N CYS A 141 4.83 -18.20 -15.25
CA CYS A 141 5.66 -17.67 -14.16
C CYS A 141 5.03 -17.93 -12.77
N GLY A 142 5.80 -18.40 -11.80
CA GLY A 142 5.32 -18.65 -10.44
C GLY A 142 5.96 -17.70 -9.42
N LYS A 143 5.17 -17.18 -8.47
CA LYS A 143 5.67 -16.42 -7.31
C LYS A 143 5.39 -17.20 -6.04
N ASN A 144 6.34 -17.18 -5.12
CA ASN A 144 6.06 -17.55 -3.75
C ASN A 144 5.14 -16.48 -3.15
N SER A 145 3.90 -16.86 -2.86
CA SER A 145 2.89 -15.96 -2.27
C SER A 145 3.01 -15.84 -0.75
N TRP A 146 3.95 -16.53 -0.11
CA TRP A 146 4.04 -16.61 1.35
C TRP A 146 5.33 -16.00 1.88
N GLN A 147 5.17 -15.23 2.95
CA GLN A 147 6.25 -14.68 3.73
C GLN A 147 6.90 -15.78 4.56
N HIS A 148 8.20 -16.00 4.36
CA HIS A 148 8.96 -17.01 5.08
C HIS A 148 9.59 -16.40 6.35
N SER A 149 9.75 -17.20 7.41
CA SER A 149 10.39 -16.74 8.66
C SER A 149 11.83 -16.29 8.43
N LEU A 150 12.57 -16.97 7.55
CA LEU A 150 13.91 -16.57 7.12
C LEU A 150 13.92 -15.15 6.55
N THR A 151 13.01 -14.83 5.62
CA THR A 151 12.99 -13.50 4.99
C THR A 151 12.56 -12.43 5.99
N LEU A 152 11.66 -12.73 6.94
CA LEU A 152 11.35 -11.84 8.07
C LEU A 152 12.58 -11.56 8.94
N TYR A 153 13.35 -12.59 9.29
CA TYR A 153 14.56 -12.43 10.10
C TYR A 153 15.63 -11.60 9.37
N GLN A 154 15.82 -11.79 8.06
CA GLN A 154 16.75 -10.95 7.30
C GLN A 154 16.31 -9.49 7.26
N SER A 155 15.02 -9.25 7.14
CA SER A 155 14.49 -7.90 7.11
C SER A 155 14.57 -7.22 8.47
N LEU A 156 14.40 -7.97 9.57
CA LEU A 156 14.66 -7.47 10.92
C LEU A 156 16.12 -6.99 11.04
N ARG A 157 17.07 -7.77 10.52
CA ARG A 157 18.48 -7.36 10.48
C ARG A 157 18.69 -6.10 9.65
N GLN A 158 18.00 -5.95 8.53
CA GLN A 158 18.05 -4.71 7.73
C GLN A 158 17.45 -3.51 8.46
N ALA A 159 16.36 -3.69 9.22
CA ALA A 159 15.77 -2.61 10.01
C ALA A 159 16.70 -2.13 11.13
N ILE A 160 17.53 -3.02 11.69
CA ILE A 160 18.48 -2.69 12.76
C ILE A 160 19.78 -2.10 12.20
N PHE A 161 20.34 -2.69 11.14
CA PHE A 161 21.70 -2.42 10.67
C PHE A 161 21.79 -1.76 9.28
N GLY A 162 20.67 -1.51 8.61
CA GLY A 162 20.62 -0.99 7.24
C GLY A 162 20.74 -2.08 6.16
N GLN A 163 20.63 -1.70 4.88
CA GLN A 163 20.53 -2.64 3.75
C GLN A 163 21.87 -3.22 3.26
N ALA A 164 23.01 -2.70 3.74
CA ALA A 164 24.33 -3.20 3.37
C ALA A 164 25.27 -3.06 4.56
N SER A 165 25.36 -4.10 5.39
CA SER A 165 26.25 -4.12 6.56
C SER A 165 26.79 -5.53 6.79
N PHE A 166 27.84 -5.67 7.61
CA PHE A 166 28.32 -6.97 8.09
C PHE A 166 27.25 -7.75 8.88
N HIS A 167 26.19 -7.06 9.30
CA HIS A 167 25.10 -7.60 10.09
C HIS A 167 23.78 -7.69 9.33
N SER A 168 23.72 -7.44 8.02
CA SER A 168 22.49 -7.55 7.21
C SER A 168 22.77 -8.03 5.79
N PHE A 169 21.73 -8.47 5.08
CA PHE A 169 21.85 -8.91 3.68
C PHE A 169 21.46 -7.78 2.72
N VAL A 170 22.01 -7.83 1.51
CA VAL A 170 21.69 -6.87 0.45
C VAL A 170 20.27 -7.03 -0.12
N GLU A 171 19.68 -8.23 -0.02
CA GLU A 171 18.35 -8.52 -0.54
C GLU A 171 17.25 -7.97 0.35
N ILE A 172 16.46 -7.02 -0.16
CA ILE A 172 15.31 -6.43 0.54
C ILE A 172 14.07 -7.31 0.43
N GLU A 173 13.23 -7.22 1.46
CA GLU A 173 11.88 -7.76 1.48
C GLU A 173 10.85 -6.61 1.42
N PRO A 174 10.40 -6.21 0.22
CA PRO A 174 9.50 -5.07 0.06
C PRO A 174 8.11 -5.31 0.65
N ASP A 175 7.69 -6.57 0.84
CA ASP A 175 6.39 -6.91 1.42
C ASP A 175 6.23 -6.42 2.87
N LEU A 176 7.34 -6.19 3.61
CA LEU A 176 7.26 -5.61 4.96
C LEU A 176 6.76 -4.16 4.99
N SER A 177 6.82 -3.46 3.86
CA SER A 177 6.18 -2.15 3.75
C SER A 177 4.68 -2.20 4.05
N ILE A 178 4.01 -3.35 3.86
CA ILE A 178 2.61 -3.56 4.23
C ILE A 178 2.40 -3.41 5.75
N SER A 179 3.32 -3.94 6.56
CA SER A 179 3.27 -3.80 8.03
C SER A 179 3.47 -2.35 8.47
N LEU A 180 4.37 -1.61 7.81
CA LEU A 180 4.57 -0.18 8.05
C LEU A 180 3.33 0.63 7.66
N ILE A 181 2.71 0.32 6.52
CA ILE A 181 1.43 0.93 6.09
C ILE A 181 0.33 0.69 7.13
N ARG A 182 0.20 -0.54 7.67
CA ARG A 182 -0.77 -0.85 8.74
C ARG A 182 -0.55 0.03 9.96
N GLN A 183 0.70 0.08 10.43
CA GLN A 183 1.07 0.84 11.61
C GLN A 183 0.85 2.34 11.41
N LEU A 184 1.17 2.85 10.22
CA LEU A 184 0.92 4.24 9.83
C LEU A 184 -0.57 4.59 9.91
N VAL A 185 -1.45 3.77 9.31
CA VAL A 185 -2.90 3.98 9.37
C VAL A 185 -3.41 3.91 10.81
N GLU A 186 -3.03 2.88 11.56
CA GLU A 186 -3.47 2.68 12.93
C GLU A 186 -3.06 3.85 13.85
N LEU A 187 -1.77 4.19 13.87
CA LEU A 187 -1.27 5.27 14.72
C LEU A 187 -1.85 6.62 14.30
N ARG A 188 -1.94 6.90 13.01
CA ARG A 188 -2.46 8.18 12.52
C ARG A 188 -3.93 8.35 12.88
N VAL A 189 -4.77 7.32 12.74
CA VAL A 189 -6.17 7.37 13.18
C VAL A 189 -6.25 7.55 14.69
N ARG A 190 -5.57 6.72 15.48
CA ARG A 190 -5.54 6.85 16.96
C ARG A 190 -5.16 8.26 17.39
N ARG A 191 -4.12 8.84 16.76
CA ARG A 191 -3.65 10.20 17.03
C ARG A 191 -4.59 11.29 16.57
N ALA A 192 -5.20 11.17 15.40
CA ALA A 192 -6.17 12.15 14.92
C ALA A 192 -7.34 12.30 15.91
N PHE A 193 -7.79 11.20 16.52
CA PHE A 193 -8.89 11.23 17.47
C PHE A 193 -8.43 11.26 18.94
N GLY A 194 -7.11 11.32 19.19
CA GLY A 194 -6.56 11.37 20.54
C GLY A 194 -6.94 10.17 21.41
N ILE A 195 -7.03 8.97 20.84
CA ILE A 195 -7.48 7.73 21.52
C ILE A 195 -6.40 6.64 21.40
N LEU A 196 -5.86 6.18 22.53
CA LEU A 196 -4.84 5.13 22.56
C LEU A 196 -5.45 3.75 22.80
N GLY A 197 -6.25 3.61 23.84
CA GLY A 197 -6.78 2.34 24.31
C GLY A 197 -7.54 2.53 25.62
N TRP A 198 -7.77 1.44 26.33
CA TRP A 198 -8.32 1.48 27.67
C TRP A 198 -7.24 1.16 28.71
N TYR A 199 -7.40 1.71 29.91
CA TYR A 199 -6.63 1.34 31.09
C TYR A 199 -7.58 0.73 32.11
N ASP A 200 -7.38 -0.55 32.46
CA ASP A 200 -8.10 -1.17 33.56
C ASP A 200 -7.31 -0.96 34.86
N SER A 201 -7.90 -0.16 35.75
CA SER A 201 -7.32 0.14 37.06
C SER A 201 -7.30 -1.06 38.02
N THR A 202 -8.13 -2.08 37.77
CA THR A 202 -8.23 -3.27 38.61
C THR A 202 -7.06 -4.22 38.35
N THR A 203 -6.70 -4.37 37.07
CA THR A 203 -5.62 -5.26 36.62
C THR A 203 -4.30 -4.51 36.39
N ASP A 204 -4.30 -3.18 36.56
CA ASP A 204 -3.19 -2.28 36.22
C ASP A 204 -2.66 -2.53 34.79
N SER A 205 -3.58 -2.64 33.83
CA SER A 205 -3.27 -3.07 32.47
C SER A 205 -3.74 -2.10 31.40
N PHE A 206 -2.94 -1.99 30.33
CA PHE A 206 -3.33 -1.30 29.10
C PHE A 206 -3.99 -2.31 28.15
N GLU A 207 -5.25 -2.09 27.83
CA GLU A 207 -6.00 -2.86 26.84
C GLU A 207 -6.08 -2.12 25.51
N PRO A 208 -5.58 -2.69 24.40
CA PRO A 208 -5.70 -2.07 23.10
C PRO A 208 -7.17 -1.93 22.67
N LEU A 209 -7.64 -0.71 22.41
CA LEU A 209 -8.94 -0.49 21.77
C LEU A 209 -8.88 -1.09 20.35
N PRO A 210 -9.74 -2.05 19.98
CA PRO A 210 -9.73 -2.62 18.64
C PRO A 210 -9.99 -1.56 17.56
N MET A 211 -9.17 -1.55 16.51
CA MET A 211 -9.33 -0.59 15.40
C MET A 211 -10.68 -0.72 14.70
N SER A 212 -11.26 -1.92 14.61
CA SER A 212 -12.61 -2.12 14.05
C SER A 212 -13.65 -1.26 14.77
N ARG A 213 -13.62 -1.28 16.10
CA ARG A 213 -14.52 -0.52 16.96
C ARG A 213 -14.31 0.99 16.82
N LEU A 214 -13.04 1.42 16.75
CA LEU A 214 -12.71 2.83 16.52
C LEU A 214 -13.25 3.28 15.15
N PHE A 215 -13.02 2.50 14.08
CA PHE A 215 -13.53 2.80 12.75
C PHE A 215 -15.05 2.82 12.68
N GLU A 216 -15.74 1.86 13.29
CA GLU A 216 -17.20 1.81 13.35
C GLU A 216 -17.78 3.05 14.04
N THR A 217 -17.14 3.50 15.12
CA THR A 217 -17.56 4.69 15.86
C THR A 217 -17.35 5.95 15.01
N ILE A 218 -16.16 6.12 14.45
CA ILE A 218 -15.84 7.25 13.55
C ILE A 218 -16.81 7.29 12.35
N ALA A 219 -17.13 6.13 11.77
CA ALA A 219 -17.99 6.03 10.58
C ALA A 219 -19.40 6.59 10.82
N ARG A 220 -19.92 6.56 12.06
CA ARG A 220 -21.22 7.16 12.41
C ARG A 220 -21.22 8.69 12.28
N TYR A 221 -20.08 9.33 12.49
CA TYR A 221 -19.91 10.78 12.41
C TYR A 221 -19.26 11.24 11.10
N ARG A 222 -19.05 10.34 10.12
CA ARG A 222 -18.28 10.61 8.90
C ARG A 222 -18.71 11.86 8.10
N LYS A 223 -19.99 12.24 8.17
CA LYS A 223 -20.53 13.42 7.46
C LYS A 223 -19.99 14.74 8.01
N ASN A 224 -19.48 14.73 9.24
CA ASN A 224 -18.97 15.91 9.94
C ASN A 224 -17.44 15.90 10.08
N ILE A 225 -16.76 14.99 9.38
CA ILE A 225 -15.30 14.86 9.41
C ILE A 225 -14.80 15.00 7.97
N ASP A 226 -13.92 15.96 7.72
CA ASP A 226 -13.19 16.07 6.45
C ASP A 226 -11.94 15.18 6.54
N PHE A 227 -11.96 14.10 5.77
CA PHE A 227 -10.79 13.24 5.59
C PHE A 227 -10.11 13.57 4.26
N SER A 228 -8.78 13.77 4.31
CA SER A 228 -7.95 13.84 3.09
C SER A 228 -7.95 12.52 2.29
N VAL A 229 -8.23 11.39 2.94
CA VAL A 229 -8.43 10.08 2.36
C VAL A 229 -9.73 9.49 2.90
N PRO A 230 -10.70 9.08 2.05
CA PRO A 230 -11.97 8.55 2.52
C PRO A 230 -11.81 7.42 3.56
N ILE A 231 -12.60 7.48 4.64
CA ILE A 231 -12.54 6.52 5.75
C ILE A 231 -12.73 5.07 5.27
N ASP A 232 -13.58 4.84 4.26
CA ASP A 232 -13.80 3.51 3.68
C ASP A 232 -12.55 2.95 3.00
N CYS A 233 -11.69 3.81 2.46
CA CYS A 233 -10.39 3.41 1.91
C CYS A 233 -9.38 3.12 3.02
N LEU A 234 -9.36 3.91 4.10
CA LEU A 234 -8.53 3.65 5.27
C LEU A 234 -8.87 2.30 5.93
N ILE A 235 -10.16 2.01 6.12
CA ILE A 235 -10.64 0.71 6.64
C ILE A 235 -10.18 -0.43 5.74
N ARG A 236 -10.24 -0.25 4.41
CA ARG A 236 -9.81 -1.27 3.45
C ARG A 236 -8.31 -1.49 3.46
N ILE A 237 -7.50 -0.43 3.49
CA ILE A 237 -6.05 -0.52 3.59
C ILE A 237 -5.64 -1.20 4.90
N TYR A 238 -6.28 -0.83 6.02
CA TYR A 238 -6.09 -1.50 7.30
C TYR A 238 -6.44 -2.99 7.21
N GLY A 239 -7.60 -3.35 6.65
CA GLY A 239 -8.02 -4.74 6.47
C GLY A 239 -7.05 -5.55 5.60
N TRP A 240 -6.65 -5.02 4.45
CA TRP A 240 -5.69 -5.65 3.53
C TRP A 240 -4.35 -5.91 4.21
N SER A 241 -3.80 -4.89 4.88
CA SER A 241 -2.53 -5.03 5.59
C SER A 241 -2.62 -5.95 6.82
N ASN A 242 -3.80 -6.04 7.45
CA ASN A 242 -4.07 -7.00 8.51
C ASN A 242 -4.08 -8.46 8.00
N VAL A 243 -4.57 -8.71 6.78
CA VAL A 243 -4.47 -10.04 6.16
C VAL A 243 -3.00 -10.43 6.00
N PHE A 244 -2.16 -9.55 5.45
CA PHE A 244 -0.72 -9.82 5.34
C PHE A 244 -0.10 -10.12 6.70
N LEU A 245 -0.37 -9.30 7.73
CA LEU A 245 0.23 -9.47 9.06
C LEU A 245 -0.08 -10.83 9.69
N HIS A 246 -1.31 -11.34 9.50
CA HIS A 246 -1.74 -12.60 10.12
C HIS A 246 -1.48 -13.86 9.27
N THR A 247 -1.30 -13.71 7.96
CA THR A 247 -1.18 -14.85 7.05
C THR A 247 0.17 -14.93 6.36
N GLY A 248 0.91 -13.82 6.28
CA GLY A 248 2.10 -13.70 5.45
C GLY A 248 1.82 -13.73 3.95
N ILE A 249 0.56 -13.62 3.50
CA ILE A 249 0.24 -13.65 2.06
C ILE A 249 0.70 -12.35 1.39
N LYS A 250 1.73 -12.48 0.55
CA LYS A 250 2.31 -11.41 -0.27
C LYS A 250 1.36 -11.01 -1.40
N ASP A 251 1.42 -9.75 -1.79
CA ASP A 251 0.59 -9.20 -2.87
C ASP A 251 1.45 -8.68 -4.04
N TYR A 252 0.82 -8.05 -5.03
CA TYR A 252 1.53 -7.42 -6.13
C TYR A 252 2.29 -6.17 -5.65
N SER A 253 3.57 -6.08 -6.01
CA SER A 253 4.51 -5.05 -5.56
C SER A 253 4.05 -3.61 -5.79
N TRP A 254 3.34 -3.31 -6.90
CA TRP A 254 2.83 -1.96 -7.16
C TRP A 254 1.80 -1.48 -6.13
N LYS A 255 1.09 -2.40 -5.46
CA LYS A 255 0.09 -2.02 -4.45
C LYS A 255 0.73 -1.25 -3.30
N HIS A 256 1.94 -1.63 -2.90
CA HIS A 256 2.63 -0.98 -1.78
C HIS A 256 2.99 0.46 -2.12
N ILE A 257 3.51 0.67 -3.34
CA ILE A 257 3.91 1.98 -3.84
C ILE A 257 2.69 2.88 -3.96
N LEU A 258 1.63 2.39 -4.61
CA LEU A 258 0.41 3.16 -4.81
C LEU A 258 -0.29 3.48 -3.48
N VAL A 259 -0.35 2.56 -2.52
CA VAL A 259 -0.93 2.82 -1.19
C VAL A 259 -0.08 3.83 -0.42
N LYS A 260 1.25 3.74 -0.49
CA LYS A 260 2.16 4.71 0.14
C LYS A 260 1.91 6.12 -0.41
N ASP A 261 1.78 6.28 -1.73
CA ASP A 261 1.49 7.58 -2.33
C ASP A 261 0.07 8.08 -2.00
N TYR A 262 -0.91 7.17 -2.02
CA TYR A 262 -2.30 7.49 -1.67
C TYR A 262 -2.47 7.96 -0.21
N LEU A 263 -1.67 7.44 0.72
CA LEU A 263 -1.69 7.83 2.13
C LEU A 263 -0.90 9.11 2.44
N LYS A 264 -0.25 9.74 1.45
CA LYS A 264 0.65 10.88 1.68
C LYS A 264 -0.05 12.03 2.39
N THR A 265 -1.17 12.51 1.86
CA THR A 265 -1.91 13.67 2.44
C THR A 265 -2.50 13.36 3.81
N PHE A 266 -2.91 12.11 4.04
CA PHE A 266 -3.38 11.63 5.33
C PHE A 266 -2.28 11.61 6.39
N SER A 267 -1.06 11.28 5.98
CA SER A 267 0.09 11.06 6.88
C SER A 267 0.84 12.34 7.21
N ILE A 268 1.02 13.23 6.23
CA ILE A 268 1.88 14.41 6.38
C ILE A 268 1.18 15.75 6.10
N GLY A 269 -0.12 15.75 5.81
CA GLY A 269 -0.91 16.97 5.55
C GLY A 269 -1.12 17.29 4.07
N LYS A 270 -2.01 18.27 3.79
CA LYS A 270 -2.27 18.80 2.43
C LYS A 270 -1.10 19.70 1.97
N GLU A 271 -0.96 19.93 0.65
CA GLU A 271 0.18 20.65 0.07
C GLU A 271 0.46 22.02 0.73
N GLY A 272 1.76 22.35 0.89
CA GLY A 272 2.23 23.63 1.46
C GLY A 272 3.01 23.53 2.78
N GLY A 273 3.09 22.35 3.41
CA GLY A 273 3.91 22.09 4.60
C GLY A 273 3.72 20.68 5.19
N PHE A 274 4.66 20.22 6.02
CA PHE A 274 4.55 18.96 6.76
C PHE A 274 3.69 19.16 8.03
N ASN A 275 2.38 19.37 7.86
CA ASN A 275 1.45 19.50 8.97
C ASN A 275 0.50 18.30 9.04
N VAL A 276 0.85 17.34 9.90
CA VAL A 276 0.05 16.13 10.13
C VAL A 276 -1.43 16.44 10.46
N ASN A 277 -1.71 17.57 11.12
CA ASN A 277 -3.07 17.95 11.55
C ASN A 277 -4.03 18.18 10.38
N ASP A 278 -3.51 18.39 9.17
CA ASP A 278 -4.32 18.76 8.00
C ASP A 278 -4.85 17.55 7.23
N GLY A 279 -4.45 16.34 7.63
CA GLY A 279 -4.96 15.09 7.07
C GLY A 279 -6.40 14.76 7.48
N ILE A 280 -6.84 15.23 8.66
CA ILE A 280 -8.20 15.04 9.19
C ILE A 280 -8.63 16.34 9.88
N SER A 281 -9.82 16.85 9.57
CA SER A 281 -10.41 17.96 10.31
C SER A 281 -11.86 17.70 10.71
N MET A 282 -12.27 18.21 11.87
CA MET A 282 -13.63 18.03 12.39
C MET A 282 -13.98 19.09 13.44
N PRO A 283 -15.28 19.34 13.70
CA PRO A 283 -15.70 20.15 14.84
C PRO A 283 -15.30 19.50 16.18
N LYS A 284 -14.92 20.32 17.17
CA LYS A 284 -14.55 19.82 18.51
C LYS A 284 -15.67 18.99 19.15
N GLY A 285 -16.93 19.39 18.97
CA GLY A 285 -18.09 18.64 19.47
C GLY A 285 -18.23 17.23 18.88
N VAL A 286 -17.79 17.01 17.63
CA VAL A 286 -17.78 15.68 17.00
C VAL A 286 -16.73 14.79 17.66
N LEU A 287 -15.54 15.33 17.93
CA LEU A 287 -14.51 14.61 18.65
C LEU A 287 -14.99 14.21 20.05
N THR A 288 -15.59 15.15 20.79
CA THR A 288 -16.18 14.89 22.11
C THR A 288 -17.23 13.78 22.05
N ALA A 289 -18.13 13.81 21.06
CA ALA A 289 -19.14 12.77 20.89
C ALA A 289 -18.54 11.38 20.65
N ILE A 290 -17.52 11.28 19.79
CA ILE A 290 -16.79 10.01 19.52
C ILE A 290 -16.13 9.48 20.79
N VAL A 291 -15.45 10.36 21.53
CA VAL A 291 -14.77 10.01 22.79
C VAL A 291 -15.78 9.51 23.82
N SER A 292 -16.87 10.25 24.04
CA SER A 292 -17.91 9.86 25.00
C SER A 292 -18.60 8.55 24.63
N GLU A 293 -18.76 8.24 23.34
CA GLU A 293 -19.35 6.97 22.89
C GLU A 293 -18.41 5.78 23.12
N LEU A 294 -17.11 5.96 22.90
CA LEU A 294 -16.11 4.94 23.22
C LEU A 294 -15.96 4.75 24.73
N GLU A 295 -16.03 5.83 25.50
CA GLU A 295 -16.11 5.80 26.95
C GLU A 295 -17.36 5.07 27.41
N ALA A 296 -18.55 5.33 26.86
CA ALA A 296 -19.79 4.66 27.30
C ALA A 296 -19.79 3.14 27.14
N THR A 297 -18.85 2.62 26.35
CA THR A 297 -18.82 1.22 25.96
C THR A 297 -17.55 0.49 26.45
N HIS A 298 -16.77 1.12 27.35
CA HIS A 298 -15.59 0.55 27.99
C HIS A 298 -15.89 -0.75 28.77
N PRO A 299 -14.91 -1.68 28.88
CA PRO A 299 -14.98 -2.79 29.83
C PRO A 299 -15.15 -2.29 31.27
N LYS A 300 -15.85 -3.05 32.12
CA LYS A 300 -16.09 -2.67 33.52
C LYS A 300 -14.75 -2.37 34.22
N ASN A 301 -14.64 -1.21 34.88
CA ASN A 301 -13.44 -0.69 35.57
C ASN A 301 -12.30 -0.14 34.69
N ALA A 302 -12.50 -0.10 33.37
CA ALA A 302 -11.55 0.50 32.46
C ALA A 302 -11.83 2.00 32.26
N ARG A 303 -10.84 2.78 31.84
CA ARG A 303 -11.03 4.16 31.39
C ARG A 303 -10.38 4.36 30.04
N LEU A 304 -10.97 5.18 29.19
CA LEU A 304 -10.36 5.53 27.90
C LEU A 304 -9.12 6.38 28.15
N ILE A 305 -8.00 5.98 27.54
CA ILE A 305 -6.78 6.78 27.53
C ILE A 305 -6.83 7.69 26.33
N THR A 306 -6.89 8.98 26.60
CA THR A 306 -6.90 10.03 25.59
C THR A 306 -5.65 10.90 25.68
N PHE A 307 -5.37 11.62 24.60
CA PHE A 307 -4.31 12.62 24.51
C PHE A 307 -4.71 13.72 23.54
N GLN A 308 -3.84 14.73 23.38
CA GLN A 308 -4.09 15.82 22.45
C GLN A 308 -4.25 15.28 21.02
N SER A 309 -5.42 15.55 20.42
CA SER A 309 -5.75 15.19 19.05
C SER A 309 -4.77 15.84 18.05
N GLU A 310 -4.30 15.03 17.09
CA GLU A 310 -3.57 15.47 15.89
C GLU A 310 -4.52 15.67 14.69
N ALA A 311 -5.78 16.04 14.94
CA ALA A 311 -6.70 16.51 13.91
C ALA A 311 -6.86 18.02 14.03
N ARG A 312 -7.11 18.69 12.92
CA ARG A 312 -7.47 20.11 12.93
C ARG A 312 -8.90 20.25 13.46
N LEU A 313 -9.06 20.82 14.66
CA LEU A 313 -10.35 21.02 15.30
C LEU A 313 -10.92 22.41 14.96
N SER A 314 -12.21 22.47 14.62
CA SER A 314 -12.96 23.71 14.43
C SER A 314 -14.00 23.93 15.53
N GLY A 315 -14.22 25.19 15.90
CA GLY A 315 -15.21 25.58 16.92
C GLY A 315 -14.72 25.42 18.36
N ALA A 316 -14.91 26.49 19.15
CA ALA A 316 -14.85 26.47 20.61
C ALA A 316 -16.26 26.28 21.17
#